data_AF-A0A061AVA7-F1
#
_entry.id   AF-A0A061AVA7-F1
#
_cell.length_a   1.000
_cell.length_b   1.000
_cell.length_c   1.000
_cell.angle_alpha   90.00
_cell.angle_beta   90.00
_cell.angle_gamma   90.00
#
_symmetry.space_group_name_H-M   'P 1'
#
loop_
_entity.id
_entity.type
_entity.pdbx_description
1 polymer ?
#
loop_
_entity_poly.entity_id
_entity_poly.type
_entity_poly.pdbx_seq_one_letter_code
_entity_poly.pdbx_strand_id
1 'polypeptide(L)'
;MKFSTAILTAAIAAIVTAAPSAEALPWAKANPQASAAAQAYADAFAEAVAIGHADPEAYALAASADDCATIACHAACGQMIIAGQACSQGGDDTYTGPYTEGCLCGSSDTDFLSYYDACMDCGWTLWKYYSPYLSDALVECHSEDSQYSTEPTGTSRCSTTLTNSYTKDTSINYSTYV
;
A
#
# COMPACT_ATOMS: atom_id res chain seq x y z
N MET A 1 12.41 68.83 14.07
CA MET A 1 13.06 67.55 13.77
C MET A 1 13.04 66.67 15.01
N LYS A 2 12.12 65.70 15.11
CA LYS A 2 12.25 64.50 15.95
C LYS A 2 11.42 63.40 15.27
N PHE A 3 12.11 62.49 14.59
CA PHE A 3 11.52 61.31 13.99
C PHE A 3 11.33 60.28 15.11
N SER A 4 10.08 59.93 15.42
CA SER A 4 9.76 58.82 16.32
C SER A 4 9.74 57.54 15.49
N THR A 5 10.82 56.77 15.58
CA THR A 5 10.95 55.46 14.95
C THR A 5 10.11 54.46 15.75
N ALA A 6 8.97 54.04 15.21
CA ALA A 6 8.22 52.90 15.75
C ALA A 6 8.94 51.62 15.33
N ILE A 7 9.53 50.92 16.30
CA ILE A 7 10.15 49.61 16.10
C ILE A 7 9.03 48.57 16.03
N LEU A 8 8.74 48.04 14.84
CA LEU A 8 7.97 46.82 14.69
C LEU A 8 8.83 45.64 15.17
N THR A 9 8.57 45.13 16.36
CA THR A 9 9.02 43.80 16.77
C THR A 9 8.14 42.77 16.06
N ALA A 10 8.64 42.25 14.94
CA ALA A 10 8.10 41.04 14.33
C ALA A 10 8.43 39.85 15.24
N ALA A 11 7.43 39.33 15.94
CA ALA A 11 7.53 38.08 16.66
C ALA A 11 7.62 36.94 15.62
N ILE A 12 8.82 36.40 15.40
CA ILE A 12 9.00 35.16 14.67
C ILE A 12 8.47 34.05 15.58
N ALA A 13 7.24 33.62 15.35
CA ALA A 13 6.74 32.39 15.92
C ALA A 13 7.56 31.24 15.35
N ALA A 14 8.49 30.70 16.14
CA ALA A 14 9.09 29.42 15.85
C ALA A 14 7.97 28.38 15.88
N ILE A 15 7.54 27.93 14.70
CA ILE A 15 6.68 26.76 14.57
C ILE A 15 7.58 25.59 14.96
N VAL A 16 7.59 25.25 16.24
CA VAL A 16 8.00 23.93 16.69
C VAL A 16 6.92 22.99 16.17
N THR A 17 7.12 22.43 14.99
CA THR A 17 6.42 21.20 14.60
C THR A 17 7.00 20.11 15.49
N ALA A 18 6.49 20.01 16.71
CA ALA A 18 6.62 18.77 17.47
C ALA A 18 5.78 17.76 16.67
N ALA A 19 6.43 17.02 15.77
CA ALA A 19 5.84 15.81 15.25
C ALA A 19 5.48 14.96 16.48
N PRO A 20 4.22 14.52 16.65
CA PRO A 20 3.90 13.60 17.72
C PRO A 20 4.64 12.30 17.45
N SER A 21 5.81 12.11 18.04
CA SER A 21 6.43 10.80 18.10
C SER A 21 5.63 10.02 19.14
N ALA A 22 4.67 9.21 18.69
CA ALA A 22 4.09 8.21 19.56
C ALA A 22 5.21 7.19 19.84
N GLU A 23 5.96 7.42 20.92
CA GLU A 23 7.01 6.50 21.31
C GLU A 23 6.35 5.19 21.71
N ALA A 24 6.68 4.12 20.97
CA ALA A 24 6.20 2.78 21.24
C ALA A 24 6.40 2.43 22.73
N LEU A 25 5.38 1.82 23.36
CA LEU A 25 5.47 1.36 24.74
C LEU A 25 6.71 0.45 24.91
N PRO A 26 7.35 0.39 26.09
CA PRO A 26 8.60 -0.36 26.26
C PRO A 26 8.53 -1.84 25.83
N TRP A 27 7.37 -2.48 25.96
CA TRP A 27 7.14 -3.84 25.47
C TRP A 27 7.02 -3.91 23.94
N ALA A 28 6.48 -2.88 23.29
CA ALA A 28 6.42 -2.76 21.84
C ALA A 28 7.82 -2.49 21.25
N LYS A 29 8.69 -1.75 21.95
CA LYS A 29 10.11 -1.62 21.57
C LYS A 29 10.89 -2.95 21.61
N ALA A 30 10.45 -3.91 22.43
CA ALA A 30 11.04 -5.25 22.52
C ALA A 30 10.51 -6.22 21.44
N ASN A 31 9.46 -5.84 20.71
CA ASN A 31 8.85 -6.61 19.63
C ASN A 31 8.85 -5.75 18.35
N PRO A 32 9.79 -5.96 17.41
CA PRO A 32 9.93 -5.12 16.22
C PRO A 32 8.63 -4.90 15.43
N GLN A 33 7.75 -5.91 15.41
CA GLN A 33 6.45 -5.85 14.73
C GLN A 33 5.46 -4.94 15.48
N ALA A 34 5.43 -5.01 16.81
CA ALA A 34 4.60 -4.11 17.62
C ALA A 34 5.12 -2.66 17.59
N SER A 35 6.43 -2.47 17.50
CA SER A 35 7.03 -1.13 17.31
C SER A 35 6.65 -0.52 15.96
N ALA A 36 6.66 -1.32 14.89
CA ALA A 36 6.31 -0.85 13.54
C ALA A 36 4.84 -0.44 13.44
N ALA A 37 3.92 -1.25 13.98
CA ALA A 37 2.48 -0.93 14.00
C ALA A 37 2.17 0.34 14.81
N ALA A 38 2.86 0.55 15.93
CA ALA A 38 2.71 1.77 16.72
C ALA A 38 3.21 3.02 15.98
N GLN A 39 4.29 2.88 15.19
CA GLN A 39 4.84 3.96 14.37
C GLN A 39 3.87 4.32 13.22
N ALA A 40 3.32 3.31 12.53
CA ALA A 40 2.38 3.50 11.42
C ALA A 40 1.08 4.22 11.85
N TYR A 41 0.53 3.83 13.00
CA TYR A 41 -0.60 4.55 13.61
C TYR A 41 -0.27 6.03 13.88
N ALA A 42 0.92 6.29 14.42
CA ALA A 42 1.36 7.64 14.75
C ALA A 42 1.50 8.52 13.51
N ASP A 43 2.10 7.97 12.46
CA ASP A 43 2.32 8.68 11.19
C ASP A 43 0.97 8.99 10.50
N ALA A 44 0.05 8.01 10.46
CA ALA A 44 -1.29 8.19 9.91
C ALA A 44 -2.14 9.20 10.72
N PHE A 45 -2.00 9.22 12.06
CA PHE A 45 -2.65 10.22 12.89
C PHE A 45 -2.10 11.63 12.61
N ALA A 46 -0.78 11.77 12.49
CA ALA A 46 -0.14 13.04 12.19
C ALA A 46 -0.58 13.59 10.82
N GLU A 47 -0.68 12.73 9.80
CA GLU A 47 -1.23 13.08 8.50
C GLU A 47 -2.69 13.53 8.59
N ALA A 48 -3.53 12.78 9.29
CA ALA A 48 -4.95 13.10 9.46
C ALA A 48 -5.17 14.46 10.13
N VAL A 49 -4.34 14.79 11.13
CA VAL A 49 -4.33 16.12 11.75
C VAL A 49 -3.89 17.18 10.75
N ALA A 50 -2.85 16.92 9.96
CA ALA A 50 -2.31 17.88 9.00
C ALA A 50 -3.31 18.24 7.89
N ILE A 51 -4.13 17.29 7.44
CA ILE A 51 -5.18 17.53 6.43
C ILE A 51 -6.51 18.00 7.04
N GLY A 52 -6.60 18.14 8.36
CA GLY A 52 -7.81 18.58 9.05
C GLY A 52 -8.95 17.57 9.03
N HIS A 53 -8.64 16.27 9.08
CA HIS A 53 -9.64 15.20 9.10
C HIS A 53 -10.57 15.35 10.32
N ALA A 54 -11.87 15.11 10.11
CA ALA A 54 -12.89 15.32 11.14
C ALA A 54 -12.74 14.38 12.36
N ASP A 55 -12.11 13.22 12.15
CA ASP A 55 -11.78 12.24 13.18
C ASP A 55 -10.40 11.61 12.88
N PRO A 56 -9.31 12.22 13.35
CA PRO A 56 -7.94 11.74 13.09
C PRO A 56 -7.63 10.39 13.75
N GLU A 57 -8.30 10.08 14.86
CA GLU A 57 -8.13 8.84 15.61
C GLU A 57 -8.73 7.66 14.84
N ALA A 58 -9.94 7.84 14.28
CA ALA A 58 -10.55 6.85 13.40
C ALA A 58 -9.78 6.65 12.09
N TYR A 59 -9.21 7.72 11.52
CA TYR A 59 -8.35 7.65 10.34
C TYR A 59 -7.09 6.82 10.61
N ALA A 60 -6.39 7.11 11.71
CA ALA A 60 -5.19 6.39 12.11
C ALA A 60 -5.49 4.93 12.44
N LEU A 61 -6.63 4.66 13.09
CA LEU A 61 -7.10 3.29 13.35
C LEU A 61 -7.39 2.53 12.06
N ALA A 62 -7.98 3.17 11.06
CA ALA A 62 -8.25 2.56 9.76
C ALA A 62 -6.96 2.25 8.98
N ALA A 63 -5.97 3.17 9.00
CA ALA A 63 -4.65 2.92 8.43
C ALA A 63 -3.93 1.75 9.15
N SER A 64 -4.01 1.69 10.48
CA SER A 64 -3.47 0.57 11.27
C SER A 64 -4.27 -0.74 11.13
N ALA A 65 -5.51 -0.68 10.63
CA ALA A 65 -6.33 -1.86 10.33
C ALA A 65 -6.00 -2.48 8.96
N ASP A 66 -5.28 -1.75 8.10
CA ASP A 66 -4.73 -2.24 6.83
C ASP A 66 -3.36 -2.94 7.02
N ASP A 67 -2.70 -2.80 8.18
CA ASP A 67 -1.40 -3.41 8.59
C ASP A 67 -1.49 -4.88 9.06
N CYS A 68 -2.67 -5.49 9.00
CA CYS A 68 -2.85 -6.90 9.32
C CYS A 68 -2.36 -7.85 8.20
N ALA A 69 -2.06 -7.32 7.01
CA ALA A 69 -1.35 -8.10 6.00
C ALA A 69 0.08 -8.36 6.49
N THR A 70 0.47 -9.62 6.53
CA THR A 70 1.85 -9.96 6.89
C THR A 70 2.81 -9.39 5.84
N ILE A 71 4.06 -9.14 6.24
CA ILE A 71 5.12 -8.74 5.30
C ILE A 71 5.24 -9.77 4.16
N ALA A 72 5.06 -11.05 4.45
CA ALA A 72 5.05 -12.11 3.44
C ALA A 72 3.91 -11.92 2.43
N CYS A 73 2.73 -11.46 2.87
CA CYS A 73 1.61 -11.17 1.98
C CYS A 73 1.92 -9.99 1.04
N HIS A 74 2.47 -8.90 1.59
CA HIS A 74 2.92 -7.75 0.79
C HIS A 74 3.99 -8.15 -0.22
N ALA A 75 4.96 -8.97 0.20
CA ALA A 75 6.03 -9.44 -0.67
C ALA A 75 5.49 -10.34 -1.80
N ALA A 76 4.64 -11.33 -1.48
CA ALA A 76 4.06 -12.21 -2.48
C ALA A 76 3.22 -11.43 -3.51
N CYS A 77 2.25 -10.65 -3.04
CA CYS A 77 1.40 -9.88 -3.96
C CYS A 77 2.17 -8.78 -4.70
N GLY A 78 3.18 -8.17 -4.07
CA GLY A 78 4.01 -7.15 -4.70
C GLY A 78 4.88 -7.74 -5.82
N GLN A 79 5.51 -8.88 -5.56
CA GLN A 79 6.29 -9.58 -6.58
C GLN A 79 5.42 -10.13 -7.71
N MET A 80 4.20 -10.58 -7.39
CA MET A 80 3.23 -10.98 -8.40
C MET A 80 2.84 -9.81 -9.33
N ILE A 81 2.65 -8.59 -8.80
CA ILE A 81 2.46 -7.38 -9.62
C ILE A 81 3.64 -7.16 -10.55
N ILE A 82 4.86 -7.19 -10.01
CA ILE A 82 6.10 -6.96 -10.78
C ILE A 82 6.24 -8.00 -11.90
N ALA A 83 5.97 -9.28 -11.60
CA ALA A 83 5.98 -10.35 -12.60
C ALA A 83 4.92 -10.13 -13.69
N GLY A 84 3.72 -9.69 -13.31
CA GLY A 84 2.67 -9.34 -14.27
C GLY A 84 3.08 -8.18 -15.19
N GLN A 85 3.71 -7.15 -14.62
CA GLN A 85 4.26 -6.03 -15.40
C GLN A 85 5.32 -6.48 -16.38
N ALA A 86 6.21 -7.41 -15.98
CA ALA A 86 7.25 -7.94 -16.85
C ALA A 86 6.67 -8.69 -18.07
N CYS A 87 5.46 -9.22 -17.95
CA CYS A 87 4.73 -9.85 -19.05
C CYS A 87 3.98 -8.85 -19.94
N SER A 88 3.72 -7.63 -19.47
CA SER A 88 3.01 -6.61 -20.26
C SER A 88 3.88 -6.17 -21.45
N GLN A 89 3.25 -6.07 -22.62
CA GLN A 89 3.87 -5.50 -23.82
C GLN A 89 3.84 -3.95 -23.80
N GLY A 90 3.31 -3.36 -22.72
CA GLY A 90 3.17 -1.93 -22.54
C GLY A 90 1.98 -1.32 -23.27
N GLY A 91 1.92 0.02 -23.27
CA GLY A 91 0.79 0.80 -23.76
C GLY A 91 0.70 2.12 -22.97
N ASP A 92 -0.49 2.44 -22.48
CA ASP A 92 -0.71 3.56 -21.57
C ASP A 92 -0.12 3.31 -20.18
N ASP A 93 -0.01 2.04 -19.76
CA ASP A 93 0.71 1.60 -18.57
C ASP A 93 1.22 0.14 -18.73
N THR A 94 1.92 -0.37 -17.70
CA THR A 94 2.47 -1.75 -17.68
C THR A 94 1.62 -2.72 -16.86
N TYR A 95 0.53 -2.27 -16.26
CA TYR A 95 -0.35 -3.06 -15.38
C TYR A 95 -1.59 -3.58 -16.10
N THR A 96 -1.87 -3.01 -17.25
CA THR A 96 -2.91 -3.43 -18.17
C THR A 96 -2.25 -4.09 -19.38
N GLY A 97 -2.92 -5.09 -19.94
CA GLY A 97 -2.45 -5.78 -21.14
C GLY A 97 -2.35 -4.84 -22.36
N PRO A 98 -1.89 -5.35 -23.51
CA PRO A 98 -1.73 -6.77 -23.82
C PRO A 98 -0.52 -7.42 -23.14
N TYR A 99 -0.64 -8.70 -22.80
CA TYR A 99 0.44 -9.50 -22.22
C TYR A 99 1.11 -10.37 -23.28
N THR A 100 2.37 -10.73 -23.05
CA THR A 100 3.08 -11.72 -23.88
C THR A 100 2.43 -13.08 -23.69
N GLU A 101 2.03 -13.72 -24.79
CA GLU A 101 1.35 -15.02 -24.78
C GLU A 101 2.13 -16.06 -23.98
N GLY A 102 1.47 -16.70 -23.01
CA GLY A 102 2.01 -17.74 -22.15
C GLY A 102 2.98 -17.26 -21.07
N CYS A 103 3.19 -15.95 -20.94
CA CYS A 103 4.11 -15.39 -19.94
C CYS A 103 3.54 -15.46 -18.51
N LEU A 104 2.20 -15.35 -18.37
CA LEU A 104 1.55 -15.34 -17.06
C LEU A 104 1.28 -16.76 -16.57
N CYS A 105 0.49 -17.54 -17.30
CA CYS A 105 -0.03 -18.85 -16.88
C CYS A 105 -0.01 -19.91 -17.99
N GLY A 106 0.74 -19.68 -19.07
CA GLY A 106 0.94 -20.65 -20.15
C GLY A 106 1.72 -21.92 -19.77
N SER A 107 2.30 -21.96 -18.56
CA SER A 107 2.93 -23.14 -17.96
C SER A 107 2.88 -23.03 -16.43
N SER A 108 3.17 -24.10 -15.69
CA SER A 108 3.17 -24.08 -14.21
C SER A 108 4.34 -23.33 -13.57
N ASP A 109 5.38 -23.01 -14.34
CA ASP A 109 6.69 -22.59 -13.82
C ASP A 109 7.02 -21.13 -14.18
N THR A 110 5.99 -20.29 -14.37
CA THR A 110 6.18 -18.87 -14.65
C THR A 110 6.52 -18.08 -13.38
N ASP A 111 7.23 -16.96 -13.53
CA ASP A 111 7.54 -16.07 -12.40
C ASP A 111 6.25 -15.54 -11.74
N PHE A 112 5.21 -15.28 -12.54
CA PHE A 112 3.90 -14.85 -12.03
C PHE A 112 3.27 -15.91 -11.11
N LEU A 113 3.31 -17.18 -11.53
CA LEU A 113 2.77 -18.28 -10.73
C LEU A 113 3.61 -18.62 -9.50
N SER A 114 4.90 -18.29 -9.49
CA SER A 114 5.76 -18.49 -8.31
C SER A 114 5.28 -17.73 -7.06
N TYR A 115 4.48 -16.67 -7.24
CA TYR A 115 3.91 -15.86 -6.17
C TYR A 115 2.39 -16.03 -6.01
N TYR A 116 1.74 -16.70 -6.97
CA TYR A 116 0.28 -16.78 -7.08
C TYR A 116 -0.35 -17.34 -5.81
N ASP A 117 -0.01 -18.57 -5.42
CA ASP A 117 -0.68 -19.24 -4.29
C ASP A 117 -0.58 -18.44 -2.99
N ALA A 118 0.60 -17.89 -2.71
CA ALA A 118 0.84 -17.09 -1.52
C ALA A 118 0.05 -15.77 -1.55
N CYS A 119 -0.01 -15.10 -2.69
CA CYS A 119 -0.81 -13.87 -2.81
C CYS A 119 -2.31 -14.17 -2.74
N MET A 120 -2.80 -15.21 -3.41
CA MET A 120 -4.22 -15.52 -3.46
C MET A 120 -4.78 -16.00 -2.11
N ASP A 121 -3.95 -16.61 -1.26
CA ASP A 121 -4.34 -17.01 0.09
C ASP A 121 -4.55 -15.82 1.05
N CYS A 122 -3.70 -14.78 0.95
CA CYS A 122 -3.71 -13.66 1.89
C CYS A 122 -4.27 -12.34 1.31
N GLY A 123 -4.46 -12.30 -0.01
CA GLY A 123 -4.58 -11.08 -0.81
C GLY A 123 -5.84 -10.26 -0.51
N TRP A 124 -6.89 -10.84 0.08
CA TRP A 124 -8.10 -10.10 0.46
C TRP A 124 -7.82 -8.92 1.40
N THR A 125 -6.77 -9.02 2.19
CA THR A 125 -6.34 -7.93 3.07
C THR A 125 -5.73 -6.77 2.27
N LEU A 126 -5.11 -7.05 1.12
CA LEU A 126 -4.44 -6.06 0.28
C LEU A 126 -5.26 -5.62 -0.93
N TRP A 127 -6.35 -6.34 -1.21
CA TRP A 127 -7.01 -6.33 -2.51
C TRP A 127 -7.50 -4.94 -2.94
N LYS A 128 -7.98 -4.11 -2.01
CA LYS A 128 -8.34 -2.71 -2.29
C LYS A 128 -7.22 -1.94 -3.00
N TYR A 129 -5.97 -2.16 -2.61
CA TYR A 129 -4.80 -1.45 -3.14
C TYR A 129 -4.14 -2.19 -4.29
N TYR A 130 -4.18 -3.53 -4.29
CA TYR A 130 -3.43 -4.36 -5.24
C TYR A 130 -4.26 -4.77 -6.47
N SER A 131 -5.59 -4.89 -6.34
CA SER A 131 -6.47 -5.25 -7.47
C SER A 131 -6.31 -4.34 -8.69
N PRO A 132 -6.15 -3.01 -8.59
CA PRO A 132 -5.97 -2.18 -9.77
C PRO A 132 -4.72 -2.52 -10.59
N TYR A 133 -3.75 -3.20 -9.98
CA TYR A 133 -2.49 -3.60 -10.59
C TYR A 133 -2.42 -5.10 -10.96
N LEU A 134 -3.28 -5.95 -10.37
CA LEU A 134 -3.28 -7.40 -10.58
C LEU A 134 -4.45 -7.92 -11.42
N SER A 135 -5.61 -7.26 -11.38
CA SER A 135 -6.85 -7.84 -11.93
C SER A 135 -6.74 -8.16 -13.42
N ASP A 136 -6.14 -7.29 -14.23
CA ASP A 136 -6.00 -7.54 -15.67
C ASP A 136 -5.07 -8.73 -15.95
N ALA A 137 -3.96 -8.85 -15.23
CA ALA A 137 -3.03 -9.98 -15.37
C ALA A 137 -3.68 -11.29 -14.91
N LEU A 138 -4.46 -11.24 -13.83
CA LEU A 138 -5.22 -12.40 -13.34
C LEU A 138 -6.32 -12.83 -14.31
N VAL A 139 -7.00 -11.90 -14.97
CA VAL A 139 -7.98 -12.19 -16.03
C VAL A 139 -7.32 -12.85 -17.24
N GLU A 140 -6.17 -12.32 -17.68
CA GLU A 140 -5.42 -12.93 -18.78
C GLU A 140 -4.95 -14.34 -18.40
N CYS A 141 -4.34 -14.50 -17.23
CA CYS A 141 -3.93 -15.79 -16.68
C CYS A 141 -5.09 -16.81 -16.65
N HIS A 142 -6.28 -16.40 -16.19
CA HIS A 142 -7.46 -17.26 -16.21
C HIS A 142 -7.89 -17.65 -17.63
N SER A 143 -7.68 -16.78 -18.62
CA SER A 143 -7.97 -17.08 -20.01
C SER A 143 -6.99 -18.08 -20.63
N GLU A 144 -5.72 -18.04 -20.20
CA GLU A 144 -4.68 -19.01 -20.57
C GLU A 144 -4.94 -20.37 -19.90
N ASP A 145 -5.31 -20.37 -18.61
CA ASP A 145 -5.69 -21.56 -17.84
C ASP A 145 -6.77 -21.23 -16.79
N SER A 146 -7.97 -21.75 -17.05
CA SER A 146 -9.17 -21.50 -16.23
C SER A 146 -9.11 -22.01 -14.79
N GLN A 147 -8.09 -22.78 -14.42
CA GLN A 147 -7.92 -23.22 -13.02
C GLN A 147 -7.54 -22.08 -12.07
N TYR A 148 -6.95 -20.99 -12.59
CA TYR A 148 -6.52 -19.85 -11.79
C TYR A 148 -7.68 -18.87 -11.58
N SER A 149 -7.96 -18.50 -10.33
CA SER A 149 -8.91 -17.46 -9.93
C SER A 149 -8.46 -16.05 -10.36
N THR A 150 -9.43 -15.17 -10.61
CA THR A 150 -9.22 -13.76 -10.97
C THR A 150 -9.18 -12.80 -9.77
N GLU A 151 -9.46 -13.33 -8.57
CA GLU A 151 -9.43 -12.62 -7.29
C GLU A 151 -8.97 -13.56 -6.16
N PRO A 152 -8.46 -13.03 -5.02
CA PRO A 152 -7.94 -13.86 -3.93
C PRO A 152 -8.96 -14.91 -3.47
N THR A 153 -8.48 -16.08 -3.06
CA THR A 153 -9.31 -17.25 -2.76
C THR A 153 -9.26 -17.66 -1.29
N GLY A 154 -8.26 -17.19 -0.55
CA GLY A 154 -8.14 -17.50 0.87
C GLY A 154 -9.21 -16.82 1.73
N THR A 155 -9.17 -17.09 3.03
CA THR A 155 -10.12 -16.53 4.00
C THR A 155 -9.51 -15.49 4.94
N SER A 156 -8.18 -15.30 4.82
CA SER A 156 -7.41 -14.31 5.56
C SER A 156 -7.78 -12.91 5.09
N ARG A 157 -8.55 -12.18 5.90
CA ARG A 157 -9.06 -10.84 5.55
C ARG A 157 -9.10 -9.92 6.76
N CYS A 158 -8.99 -8.63 6.48
CA CYS A 158 -9.27 -7.59 7.46
C CYS A 158 -10.60 -6.92 7.17
N SER A 159 -11.28 -6.49 8.23
CA SER A 159 -12.71 -6.15 8.18
C SER A 159 -13.02 -4.89 7.34
N THR A 160 -12.01 -4.15 6.88
CA THR A 160 -12.13 -2.79 6.32
C THR A 160 -11.71 -2.67 4.85
N THR A 161 -11.18 -3.73 4.22
CA THR A 161 -10.45 -3.63 2.94
C THR A 161 -11.31 -3.82 1.68
N LEU A 162 -12.64 -3.87 1.78
CA LEU A 162 -13.51 -4.20 0.63
C LEU A 162 -14.52 -3.12 0.20
N THR A 163 -14.69 -2.05 0.97
CA THR A 163 -15.78 -1.09 0.72
C THR A 163 -15.38 0.11 -0.14
N ASN A 164 -14.09 0.34 -0.36
CA ASN A 164 -13.55 1.44 -1.18
C ASN A 164 -12.48 0.90 -2.14
N SER A 165 -12.47 1.35 -3.40
CA SER A 165 -11.41 1.03 -4.36
C SER A 165 -10.33 2.11 -4.38
N TYR A 166 -9.08 1.70 -4.57
CA TYR A 166 -7.97 2.60 -4.83
C TYR A 166 -7.90 2.94 -6.33
N THR A 167 -7.55 4.19 -6.67
CA THR A 167 -7.31 4.58 -8.07
C THR A 167 -5.86 4.27 -8.44
N LYS A 168 -5.65 3.39 -9.43
CA LYS A 168 -4.34 3.02 -9.96
C LYS A 168 -3.47 4.27 -10.24
N ASP A 169 -2.26 4.28 -9.70
CA ASP A 169 -1.21 5.22 -10.10
C ASP A 169 -0.30 4.52 -11.11
N THR A 170 -0.39 4.90 -12.37
CA THR A 170 0.39 4.28 -13.45
C THR A 170 1.85 4.72 -13.47
N SER A 171 2.22 5.74 -12.69
CA SER A 171 3.58 6.27 -12.58
C SER A 171 4.36 5.70 -11.40
N ILE A 172 3.73 4.86 -10.57
CA ILE A 172 4.35 4.28 -9.40
C ILE A 172 5.50 3.35 -9.81
N ASN A 173 6.68 3.58 -9.26
CA ASN A 173 7.84 2.72 -9.45
C ASN A 173 8.07 1.86 -8.21
N TYR A 174 7.54 0.65 -8.18
CA TYR A 174 7.71 -0.24 -7.03
C TYR A 174 9.16 -0.64 -6.74
N SER A 175 10.06 -0.56 -7.74
CA SER A 175 11.49 -0.86 -7.54
C SER A 175 12.22 0.14 -6.63
N THR A 176 11.61 1.29 -6.32
CA THR A 176 12.18 2.25 -5.35
C THR A 176 11.79 1.96 -3.90
N TYR A 177 10.94 0.96 -3.65
CA TYR A 177 10.40 0.63 -2.32
C TYR A 177 10.85 -0.75 -1.81
N VAL A 178 11.63 -1.50 -2.59
CA VAL A 178 12.24 -2.80 -2.24
C VAL A 178 13.70 -2.65 -1.84
#